data_AF-A0A9Q3KCN6-F1
#
_entry.id   AF-A0A9Q3KCN6-F1
#
_cell.length_a   1.000
_cell.length_b   1.000
_cell.length_c   1.000
_cell.angle_alpha   90.00
_cell.angle_beta   90.00
_cell.angle_gamma   90.00
#
_symmetry.space_group_name_H-M   'P 1'
#
loop_
_entity.id
_entity.type
_entity.pdbx_description
1 polymer ?
#
loop_
_entity_poly.entity_id
_entity_poly.type
_entity_poly.pdbx_seq_one_letter_code
_entity_poly.pdbx_strand_id
1 'polypeptide(L)' 'MRDSFVGPFTIIKLIGKNAVEVKCTEEFSRKHPVLPVSLVKPYFKTEEDKFPSRKKNPTPPDVVEVEDSP' A
#
# COMPACT_ATOMS: atom_id res chain seq x y z
N MET A 1 -3.64 -11.90 -6.67
CA MET A 1 -4.05 -11.22 -5.41
C MET A 1 -3.91 -9.72 -5.64
N ARG A 2 -4.97 -8.91 -5.53
CA ARG A 2 -4.83 -7.45 -5.73
C ARG A 2 -4.11 -6.86 -4.51
N ASP A 3 -3.04 -6.09 -4.73
CA ASP A 3 -2.39 -5.36 -3.66
C ASP A 3 -3.43 -4.54 -2.90
N SER A 4 -3.59 -4.81 -1.61
CA SER A 4 -4.65 -4.18 -0.80
C SER A 4 -4.36 -2.71 -0.48
N PHE A 5 -3.13 -2.26 -0.75
CA PHE A 5 -2.65 -0.90 -0.54
C PHE A 5 -1.95 -0.43 -1.80
N VAL A 6 -2.04 0.88 -2.05
CA VAL A 6 -1.44 1.51 -3.22
C VAL A 6 -0.39 2.52 -2.79
N GLY A 7 0.74 2.48 -3.49
CA GLY A 7 1.83 3.44 -3.36
C GLY A 7 2.57 3.42 -2.02
N PRO A 8 3.65 4.19 -1.96
CA PRO A 8 3.91 5.09 -0.86
C PRO A 8 3.41 6.50 -1.25
N PHE A 9 2.57 7.10 -0.41
CA PHE A 9 2.13 8.49 -0.58
C PHE A 9 2.83 9.41 0.41
N THR A 10 3.23 10.60 -0.05
CA THR A 10 3.77 11.64 0.82
C THR A 10 2.62 12.34 1.54
N ILE A 11 2.68 12.38 2.87
CA ILE A 11 1.74 13.15 3.69
C ILE A 11 2.11 14.63 3.58
N ILE A 12 1.17 15.46 3.15
CA ILE A 12 1.32 16.91 3.08
C ILE A 12 0.95 17.53 4.43
N LYS A 13 -0.16 17.07 5.03
CA LYS A 13 -0.72 17.67 6.25
C LYS A 13 -1.52 16.66 7.08
N LEU A 14 -1.45 16.80 8.40
CA LEU A 14 -2.34 16.12 9.34
C LEU A 14 -3.57 17.01 9.60
N ILE A 15 -4.77 16.46 9.38
CA ILE A 15 -6.04 17.15 9.60
C ILE A 15 -6.66 16.63 10.90
N GLY A 16 -6.59 17.44 11.95
CA GLY A 16 -7.01 17.03 13.28
C GLY A 16 -6.21 15.81 13.74
N LYS A 17 -6.88 14.81 14.32
CA LYS A 17 -6.24 13.56 14.77
C LYS A 17 -6.54 12.34 13.90
N ASN A 18 -7.49 12.47 12.97
CA ASN A 18 -8.15 11.33 12.34
C ASN A 18 -7.97 11.26 10.82
N ALA A 19 -7.40 12.29 10.19
CA ALA A 19 -7.25 12.34 8.74
C ALA A 19 -5.89 12.92 8.33
N VAL A 20 -5.44 12.53 7.15
CA VAL A 20 -4.21 13.02 6.52
C VAL A 20 -4.48 13.42 5.08
N GLU A 21 -3.90 14.52 4.66
CA GLU A 21 -3.86 14.94 3.27
C GLU A 21 -2.59 14.37 2.63
N VAL A 22 -2.77 13.65 1.53
CA VAL A 22 -1.70 13.00 0.78
C VAL A 22 -1.52 13.65 -0.59
N LYS A 23 -0.30 13.66 -1.08
CA LYS A 23 0.00 14.07 -2.45
C LYS A 23 -0.41 12.95 -3.42
N CYS A 24 -1.55 13.11 -4.08
CA CYS A 24 -1.96 12.19 -5.15
C CYS A 24 -1.00 12.31 -6.36
N THR A 25 -0.56 11.17 -6.89
CA THR A 25 0.09 11.09 -8.21
C THR A 25 -0.96 11.25 -9.31
N GLU A 26 -0.53 11.47 -10.56
CA GLU A 26 -1.43 11.79 -11.69
C GLU A 26 -2.57 10.77 -11.87
N GLU A 27 -2.28 9.49 -11.62
CA GLU A 27 -3.25 8.37 -11.66
C GLU A 27 -4.38 8.48 -10.62
N PHE A 28 -4.15 9.21 -9.53
CA PHE A 28 -5.10 9.42 -8.44
C PHE A 28 -5.59 10.86 -8.32
N SER A 29 -5.30 11.70 -9.31
CA SER A 29 -5.70 13.12 -9.34
C SER A 29 -7.21 13.34 -9.18
N ARG A 30 -8.02 12.37 -9.62
CA ARG A 30 -9.50 12.40 -9.49
C ARG A 30 -10.01 11.91 -8.13
N LYS A 31 -9.16 11.33 -7.28
CA LYS A 31 -9.55 10.86 -5.94
C LYS A 31 -9.35 11.95 -4.90
N HIS A 32 -10.15 11.90 -3.84
CA HIS A 32 -10.03 12.86 -2.74
C HIS A 32 -8.65 12.73 -2.06
N PRO A 33 -7.88 13.83 -1.91
CA PRO A 33 -6.52 13.77 -1.38
C PRO A 33 -6.48 13.58 0.15
N VAL A 34 -7.61 13.73 0.85
CA VAL A 34 -7.70 13.47 2.29
C VAL A 34 -8.20 12.07 2.54
N LEU A 35 -7.45 11.31 3.35
CA LEU A 35 -7.75 9.94 3.76
C LEU A 35 -7.83 9.84 5.29
N PRO A 36 -8.74 9.01 5.84
CA PRO A 36 -8.77 8.70 7.26
C PRO A 36 -7.56 7.83 7.65
N VAL A 37 -7.02 8.05 8.86
CA VAL A 37 -5.82 7.35 9.35
C VAL A 37 -5.97 5.83 9.42
N SER A 38 -7.20 5.33 9.52
CA SER A 38 -7.51 3.89 9.50
C SER A 38 -7.22 3.21 8.15
N LEU A 39 -7.19 3.98 7.07
CA LEU A 39 -6.91 3.50 5.71
C LEU A 39 -5.45 3.75 5.29
N VAL A 40 -4.62 4.27 6.20
CA VAL A 40 -3.23 4.61 5.94
C VAL A 40 -2.33 3.68 6.73
N LYS A 41 -1.33 3.11 6.05
CA LYS A 41 -0.29 2.27 6.67
C LYS A 41 1.07 2.96 6.55
N PRO A 42 1.84 3.10 7.65
CA PRO A 42 3.20 3.61 7.56
C PRO A 42 4.06 2.75 6.62
N TYR A 43 4.73 3.41 5.68
CA TYR A 43 5.68 2.77 4.78
C TYR A 43 7.08 2.87 5.35
N PHE A 44 7.74 1.73 5.53
CA PHE A 44 9.14 1.66 5.95
C PHE A 44 9.97 1.17 4.78
N LYS A 45 10.91 2.00 4.31
CA LYS A 45 11.89 1.57 3.30
C LYS A 45 12.73 0.44 3.92
N THR A 46 12.80 -0.70 3.24
CA THR A 46 13.64 -1.80 3.69
C THR A 46 15.08 -1.46 3.33
N GLU A 47 15.94 -1.31 4.34
CA GLU A 47 17.38 -1.14 4.16
C GLU A 47 17.98 -2.54 3.91
N GLU A 48 18.00 -2.98 2.66
CA GLU A 48 18.49 -4.31 2.27
C GLU A 48 19.97 -4.48 2.63
N ASP A 49 20.78 -3.41 2.55
CA ASP A 49 22.21 -3.42 2.86
C ASP A 49 22.53 -3.65 4.35
N LYS A 50 21.64 -3.21 5.25
CA LYS A 50 21.85 -3.34 6.70
C LYS A 50 21.38 -4.67 7.25
N PHE A 51 20.52 -5.38 6.53
CA PHE A 51 19.88 -6.62 7.00
C PHE A 51 19.76 -7.65 5.86
N PRO A 52 20.88 -8.20 5.37
CA PRO A 52 20.90 -9.14 4.24
C PRO A 52 20.14 -10.45 4.52
N SER A 53 19.93 -10.80 5.78
CA SER A 53 19.23 -12.02 6.21
C SER A 53 17.70 -11.89 6.25
N ARG A 54 17.13 -10.72 5.91
CA ARG A 54 15.69 -10.48 6.01
C ARG A 54 14.96 -11.30 4.93
N LYS A 55 14.26 -12.35 5.35
CA LYS A 55 13.39 -13.14 4.45
C LYS A 55 12.32 -12.23 3.85
N LYS A 56 12.28 -12.08 2.53
CA LYS A 56 11.15 -11.45 1.85
C LYS A 56 9.89 -12.22 2.22
N ASN A 57 8.80 -11.52 2.57
CA ASN A 57 7.52 -12.17 2.84
C ASN A 57 7.18 -13.08 1.64
N PRO A 58 6.65 -14.29 1.89
CA PRO A 58 6.31 -15.19 0.80
C PRO A 58 5.31 -14.51 -0.12
N THR A 59 5.61 -14.53 -1.42
CA THR A 59 4.66 -14.14 -2.45
C THR A 59 3.42 -15.02 -2.28
N PRO A 60 2.20 -14.45 -2.24
CA PRO A 60 1.00 -15.27 -2.13
C PRO A 60 0.92 -16.24 -3.32
N PRO A 61 0.54 -17.50 -3.10
CA PRO A 61 0.50 -18.51 -4.15
C PRO A 61 -0.50 -18.12 -5.24
N ASP A 62 -0.14 -18.39 -6.49
CA ASP A 62 -1.03 -18.22 -7.64
C ASP A 62 -2.28 -19.07 -7.44
N VAL A 63 -3.45 -18.42 -7.42
CA VAL A 63 -4.74 -19.11 -7.34
C VAL A 63 -4.93 -19.81 -8.67
N VAL A 64 -4.70 -21.12 -8.71
CA VAL A 64 -5.01 -21.96 -9.87
C VAL A 64 -6.53 -21.96 -9.99
N GLU A 65 -7.06 -21.31 -11.04
CA GLU A 65 -8.47 -21.42 -11.41
C GLU A 65 -8.74 -22.89 -11.75
N VAL A 66 -9.47 -23.58 -10.87
CA VAL A 66 -9.96 -24.93 -11.18
C VAL A 66 -11.09 -24.74 -12.17
N GLU A 67 -10.81 -24.98 -13.46
CA GLU A 67 -11.85 -25.16 -14.47
C GLU A 67 -12.72 -26.35 -14.04
N ASP A 68 -13.97 -26.06 -13.66
CA ASP A 68 -15.01 -27.04 -13.42
C ASP A 68 -15.28 -27.74 -14.76
N SER A 69 -14.86 -29.01 -14.87
CA SER A 69 -15.13 -29.84 -16.04
C SER A 69 -16.52 -30.45 -15.91
N PRO A 70 -17.37 -30.40 -16.97
CA PRO A 70 -18.78 -30.77 -16.91
C PRO A 70 -19.04 -32.27 -16.73
#